data_AF-A0A3M2CXH3-F1
#
_entry.id   AF-A0A3M2CXH3-F1
#
_cell.length_a   1.000
_cell.length_b   1.000
_cell.length_c   1.000
_cell.angle_alpha   90.00
_cell.angle_beta   90.00
_cell.angle_gamma   90.00
#
_symmetry.space_group_name_H-M   'P 1'
#
loop_
_entity.id
_entity.type
_entity.pdbx_description
1 polymer ?
#
loop_
_entity_poly.entity_id
_entity_poly.type
_entity_poly.pdbx_seq_one_letter_code
_entity_poly.pdbx_strand_id
1 'polypeptide(L)' 'DAISNLVAGIMIILYKPIRLGQTIELAGSKGKVIDINLRYVTIKDEGVTHLIPNSLLLSTKVTIVTVHANVA' A
#
# COMPACT_ATOMS: atom_id res chain seq x y z
N ASP A 1 8.76 17.10 -1.02
CA ASP A 1 7.89 15.94 -1.36
C ASP A 1 8.48 14.91 -2.30
N ALA A 2 9.03 15.29 -3.47
CA ALA A 2 9.55 14.29 -4.43
C ALA A 2 10.67 13.40 -3.86
N ILE A 3 11.64 14.00 -3.15
CA ILE A 3 12.75 13.26 -2.49
C ILE A 3 12.22 12.33 -1.39
N SER A 4 11.28 12.80 -0.58
CA SER A 4 10.67 12.01 0.50
C SER A 4 9.95 10.77 -0.05
N ASN A 5 9.16 10.94 -1.11
CA ASN A 5 8.49 9.82 -1.78
C ASN A 5 9.49 8.83 -2.40
N LEU A 6 10.57 9.31 -3.02
CA LEU A 6 11.62 8.47 -3.58
C LEU A 6 12.31 7.61 -2.50
N VAL A 7 12.76 8.23 -1.42
CA VAL A 7 13.39 7.50 -0.29
C VAL A 7 12.42 6.50 0.30
N ALA A 8 11.17 6.90 0.51
CA ALA A 8 10.13 6.00 1.01
C ALA A 8 9.87 4.83 0.05
N GLY A 9 9.87 5.07 -1.26
CA GLY A 9 9.73 4.02 -2.27
C GLY A 9 10.85 2.99 -2.22
N ILE A 10 12.10 3.44 -2.05
CA ILE A 10 13.25 2.54 -1.86
C ILE A 10 13.06 1.69 -0.59
N MET A 11 12.64 2.31 0.52
CA MET A 11 12.41 1.59 1.78
C MET A 11 11.28 0.56 1.67
N ILE A 12 10.21 0.87 0.95
CA ILE A 12 9.12 -0.09 0.69
C ILE A 12 9.64 -1.29 -0.11
N ILE A 13 10.48 -1.07 -1.13
CA ILE A 13 11.06 -2.16 -1.93
C ILE A 13 12.01 -3.02 -1.10
N LEU A 14 12.81 -2.39 -0.23
CA LEU A 14 13.82 -3.06 0.60
C LEU A 14 13.19 -3.90 1.72
N TYR A 15 12.27 -3.30 2.50
CA TYR A 15 11.66 -3.95 3.66
C TYR A 15 10.39 -4.73 3.32
N LYS A 16 9.75 -4.44 2.19
CA LYS A 16 8.51 -5.07 1.71
C LYS A 16 7.43 -5.18 2.81
N PRO A 17 7.08 -4.07 3.49
CA PRO A 17 6.04 -4.07 4.54
C PRO A 17 4.68 -4.48 3.98
N ILE A 18 4.48 -4.26 2.68
CA ILE A 18 3.33 -4.69 1.89
C ILE A 18 3.80 -5.33 0.59
N ARG A 19 2.92 -6.09 -0.05
CA ARG A 19 3.18 -6.84 -1.27
C ARG A 19 2.02 -6.70 -2.26
N LEU A 20 2.34 -6.84 -3.53
CA LEU A 20 1.33 -6.96 -4.59
C LEU A 20 0.33 -8.06 -4.24
N GLY A 21 -0.94 -7.75 -4.43
CA GLY A 21 -2.05 -8.66 -4.18
C GLY A 21 -2.59 -8.66 -2.74
N GLN A 22 -1.92 -8.02 -1.78
CA GLN A 22 -2.48 -7.85 -0.44
C GLN A 22 -3.58 -6.80 -0.44
N THR A 23 -4.61 -7.01 0.36
CA THR A 23 -5.58 -5.97 0.68
C THR A 23 -5.08 -5.19 1.88
N ILE A 24 -5.00 -3.87 1.75
CA ILE A 24 -4.56 -2.97 2.82
C ILE A 24 -5.60 -1.89 3.08
N GLU A 25 -5.56 -1.32 4.27
CA GLU A 25 -6.32 -0.13 4.64
C GLU A 25 -5.38 0.91 5.27
N LEU A 26 -5.47 2.14 4.76
CA LEU A 26 -4.67 3.28 5.20
C LEU A 26 -5.45 4.57 4.98
N ALA A 27 -5.46 5.45 5.99
CA ALA A 27 -6.09 6.78 5.93
C ALA A 27 -7.52 6.78 5.35
N GLY A 28 -8.33 5.76 5.69
CA GLY A 28 -9.71 5.60 5.20
C GLY A 28 -9.84 5.07 3.77
N SER A 29 -8.73 4.81 3.08
CA SER A 29 -8.72 4.11 1.78
C SER A 29 -8.42 2.63 2.00
N LYS A 30 -9.24 1.76 1.40
CA LYS A 30 -9.07 0.30 1.44
C LYS A 30 -9.00 -0.24 0.02
N GLY A 31 -8.19 -1.25 -0.21
CA GLY A 31 -8.13 -1.89 -1.51
C GLY A 31 -6.96 -2.86 -1.67
N LYS A 32 -6.97 -3.56 -2.80
CA LYS A 32 -5.90 -4.50 -3.16
C LYS A 32 -4.72 -3.74 -3.77
N VAL A 33 -3.52 -4.01 -3.30
CA VAL A 33 -2.27 -3.46 -3.86
C VAL A 33 -2.06 -4.04 -5.25
N ILE A 34 -2.07 -3.18 -6.28
CA ILE A 34 -1.93 -3.57 -7.69
C ILE A 34 -0.63 -3.07 -8.32
N ASP A 35 -0.01 -2.02 -7.78
CA ASP A 35 1.29 -1.51 -8.23
C ASP A 35 2.08 -0.90 -7.07
N ILE A 36 3.40 -1.01 -7.13
CA ILE A 36 4.34 -0.41 -6.19
C ILE A 36 5.48 0.18 -7.01
N ASN A 37 5.61 1.50 -7.00
CA ASN A 37 6.70 2.21 -7.65
C ASN A 37 7.40 3.17 -6.68
N LEU A 38 8.40 3.91 -7.17
CA LEU A 38 9.22 4.77 -6.33
C LEU A 38 8.49 5.99 -5.74
N ARG A 39 7.30 6.34 -6.24
CA ARG A 39 6.54 7.49 -5.73
C ARG A 39 5.24 7.10 -5.05
N TYR A 40 4.57 6.08 -5.57
CA TYR A 40 3.24 5.68 -5.15
C TYR A 40 3.11 4.17 -4.97
N VAL A 41 2.25 3.80 -4.05
CA VAL A 41 1.58 2.51 -4.01
C VAL A 41 0.17 2.67 -4.53
N THR A 42 -0.20 1.86 -5.51
CA THR A 42 -1.54 1.90 -6.10
C THR A 42 -2.39 0.80 -5.51
N ILE A 43 -3.52 1.18 -4.92
CA ILE A 43 -4.55 0.25 -4.48
C ILE A 43 -5.82 0.40 -5.31
N LYS A 44 -6.54 -0.70 -5.50
CA LYS A 44 -7.81 -0.71 -6.24
C LYS A 44 -8.90 -1.40 -5.43
N ASP A 45 -10.08 -0.80 -5.42
CA ASP A 45 -11.29 -1.34 -4.80
C ASP A 45 -12.52 -0.94 -5.60
N GLU A 46 -13.40 -1.89 -5.91
CA GLU A 46 -14.69 -1.69 -6.60
C GLU A 46 -14.73 -0.59 -7.71
N GLY A 47 -13.69 -0.53 -8.55
CA GLY A 47 -13.60 0.43 -9.66
C GLY A 47 -12.92 1.76 -9.33
N VAL A 48 -12.65 2.03 -8.05
CA VAL A 48 -11.86 3.17 -7.58
C VAL A 48 -10.37 2.79 -7.53
N THR A 49 -9.51 3.71 -7.98
CA THR A 49 -8.05 3.56 -7.92
C THR A 49 -7.48 4.67 -7.05
N HIS A 50 -6.75 4.30 -5.99
CA HIS A 50 -6.09 5.24 -5.10
C HIS A 50 -4.58 5.19 -5.30
N LEU A 51 -3.97 6.36 -5.45
CA LEU A 51 -2.52 6.54 -5.50
C LEU A 51 -2.03 7.03 -4.14
N ILE A 52 -1.43 6.14 -3.36
CA ILE A 52 -0.94 6.45 -2.02
C ILE A 52 0.52 6.89 -2.12
N PRO A 53 0.88 8.13 -1.74
CA PRO A 53 2.28 8.55 -1.68
C PRO A 53 3.09 7.64 -0.76
N ASN A 54 4.27 7.22 -1.20
CA ASN A 54 5.12 6.33 -0.40
C ASN A 54 5.46 6.93 0.96
N SER A 55 5.64 8.25 1.05
CA SER A 55 5.90 8.94 2.31
C SER A 55 4.72 8.84 3.28
N LEU A 56 3.48 8.83 2.79
CA LEU A 56 2.28 8.64 3.61
C LEU A 56 2.20 7.20 4.15
N LEU A 57 2.52 6.23 3.29
CA LEU A 57 2.50 4.81 3.66
C LEU A 57 3.44 4.50 4.82
N LEU A 58 4.64 5.07 4.81
CA LEU A 58 5.62 4.84 5.88
C LEU A 58 5.39 5.68 7.14
N SER A 59 4.68 6.81 7.04
CA SER A 59 4.45 7.71 8.17
C SER A 59 3.13 7.48 8.90
N THR A 60 2.27 6.59 8.40
CA THR A 60 0.97 6.30 8.99
C THR A 60 0.76 4.81 9.20
N LYS A 61 -0.20 4.46 10.09
CA LYS A 61 -0.56 3.07 10.36
C LYS A 61 -1.18 2.43 9.11
N VAL A 62 -0.56 1.35 8.63
CA VAL A 62 -1.10 0.47 7.58
C VAL A 62 -1.69 -0.77 8.22
N THR A 63 -2.92 -1.12 7.87
CA THR A 63 -3.56 -2.38 8.28
C THR A 63 -3.52 -3.37 7.11
N ILE A 64 -2.99 -4.57 7.33
CA ILE A 64 -3.05 -5.67 6.35
C ILE A 64 -4.32 -6.48 6.63
N VAL A 65 -5.20 -6.59 5.64
CA VAL A 65 -6.47 -7.30 5.76
C VAL A 65 -6.29 -8.70 5.18
N THR A 66 -6.12 -9.68 6.07
CA THR A 66 -6.07 -11.10 5.68
C THR A 66 -7.48 -11.68 5.80
N VAL A 67 -8.06 -12.11 4.68
CA VAL A 67 -9.25 -12.96 4.71
C VAL A 67 -8.78 -14.33 5.19
N HIS A 68 -9.07 -14.66 6.45
CA HIS A 68 -9.01 -16.05 6.86
C HIS A 68 -10.12 -16.76 6.10
N ALA A 69 -9.76 -17.63 5.16
CA ALA A 69 -10.72 -18.60 4.66
C ALA A 69 -11.14 -19.43 5.87
N ASN A 70 -12.42 -19.36 6.24
CA ASN A 70 -12.99 -20.34 7.15
C ASN A 70 -12.81 -21.69 6.48
N VAL A 71 -11.82 -22.45 6.94
CA VAL A 71 -11.74 -23.88 6.66
C VAL A 71 -12.87 -24.48 7.48
N ALA A 72 -13.98 -24.76 6.80
CA ALA A 72 -15.09 -25.54 7.33
C ALA A 72 -14.64 -26.98 7.59
#